data_AF-A0AAX2F4Q2-F1
#
_entry.id   AF-A0AAX2F4Q2-F1
#
_cell.length_a   1.000
_cell.length_b   1.000
_cell.length_c   1.000
_cell.angle_alpha   90.00
_cell.angle_beta   90.00
_cell.angle_gamma   90.00
#
_symmetry.space_group_name_H-M   'P 1'
#
loop_
_entity.id
_entity.type
_entity.pdbx_description
1 polymer ?
#
loop_
_entity_poly.entity_id
_entity_poly.type
_entity_poly.pdbx_seq_one_letter_code
_entity_poly.pdbx_strand_id
1 'polypeptide(L)'
;MEIRDIFKLRKEGRTEEAYAAILPMYAVHKGHYTTIAMFWVGVDMMKLRYQQRQLEEAYKIFRSLLRLYTTMDDTDLKGQSALMRAALLVFDHHPGFSMLDFITQWGITRLTDEDWTIEQGDGHPIPSIGMRIVGKVFKEVESKPTVEIALKAAPLLAEALKHSPYNMQNQRYKAMIYRIMGKKDKAINIYVHLIKKHRQSYIFHELSELVDDERYKIALLCKAISAQREEKFRQRMRFTLAYLLFSKDKARARYELDKCIAMRKQLGYSITWEMQNLAASLKEVTPVTDADEKSFYREQEVVLKELAM
;
A
#
# COMPACT_ATOMS: atom_id res chain seq x y z
N MET A 1 12.67 38.78 21.03
CA MET A 1 13.19 37.57 20.35
C MET A 1 12.85 37.72 18.88
N GLU A 2 13.85 37.59 18.01
CA GLU A 2 13.71 37.79 16.56
C GLU A 2 13.48 36.47 15.83
N ILE A 3 13.06 36.53 14.56
CA ILE A 3 12.88 35.32 13.71
C ILE A 3 14.17 34.48 13.62
N ARG A 4 15.33 35.14 13.63
CA ARG A 4 16.64 34.46 13.63
C ARG A 4 16.85 33.59 14.86
N ASP A 5 16.38 34.03 16.03
CA ASP A 5 16.51 33.27 17.28
C ASP A 5 15.62 32.01 17.24
N ILE A 6 14.44 32.10 16.61
CA ILE A 6 13.54 30.95 16.42
C ILE A 6 14.20 29.87 15.57
N PHE A 7 14.84 30.26 14.47
CA PHE A 7 15.58 29.30 13.64
C PHE A 7 16.79 28.69 14.38
N LYS A 8 17.38 29.43 15.33
CA LYS A 8 18.43 28.89 16.20
C LYS A 8 17.87 27.82 17.14
N LEU A 9 16.76 28.12 17.84
CA LEU A 9 16.07 27.14 18.70
C LEU A 9 15.67 25.88 17.94
N ARG A 10 15.14 26.05 16.73
CA ARG A 10 14.79 24.95 15.82
C ARG A 10 16.00 24.06 15.50
N LYS A 11 17.15 24.66 15.15
CA LYS A 11 18.40 23.94 14.86
C LYS A 11 18.96 23.21 16.08
N GLU A 12 18.74 23.75 17.28
CA GLU A 12 19.11 23.13 18.56
C GLU A 12 18.15 21.99 18.98
N GLY A 13 17.08 21.73 18.22
CA GLY A 13 16.09 20.71 18.55
C GLY A 13 15.08 21.13 19.62
N ARG A 14 15.13 22.39 20.09
CA ARG A 14 14.24 22.98 21.10
C ARG A 14 12.89 23.35 20.49
N THR A 15 12.20 22.32 19.99
CA THR A 15 11.01 22.43 19.13
C THR A 15 9.84 23.10 19.84
N GLU A 16 9.54 22.70 21.07
CA GLU A 16 8.42 23.27 21.84
C GLU A 16 8.65 24.75 22.17
N GLU A 17 9.89 25.12 22.52
CA GLU A 17 10.25 26.50 22.80
C GLU A 17 10.17 27.37 21.54
N ALA A 18 10.71 26.88 20.41
CA ALA A 18 10.57 27.55 19.13
C ALA A 18 9.09 27.75 18.76
N TYR A 19 8.25 26.73 18.99
CA TYR A 19 6.81 26.77 18.67
C TYR A 19 6.05 27.75 19.57
N ALA A 20 6.29 27.72 20.88
CA ALA A 20 5.69 28.66 21.82
C ALA A 20 6.05 30.11 21.49
N ALA A 21 7.26 30.33 20.99
CA ALA A 21 7.78 31.67 20.77
C ALA A 21 7.40 32.26 19.40
N ILE A 22 7.16 31.43 18.36
CA ILE A 22 6.66 31.91 17.06
C ILE A 22 5.15 32.25 17.08
N LEU A 23 4.35 31.56 17.90
CA LEU A 23 2.90 31.76 17.98
C LEU A 23 2.47 33.23 18.21
N PRO A 24 2.95 33.95 19.25
CA PRO A 24 2.57 35.35 19.46
C PRO A 24 3.11 36.27 18.36
N MET A 25 4.29 35.99 17.81
CA MET A 25 4.87 36.79 16.72
C MET A 25 4.03 36.70 15.45
N TYR A 26 3.60 35.48 15.08
CA TYR A 26 2.73 35.26 13.92
C TYR A 26 1.33 35.86 14.11
N ALA A 27 0.82 35.88 15.35
CA ALA A 27 -0.46 36.52 15.66
C ALA A 27 -0.45 38.03 15.41
N VAL A 28 0.68 38.69 15.68
CA VAL A 28 0.85 40.14 15.51
C VAL A 28 1.26 40.51 14.07
N HIS A 29 2.16 39.74 13.46
CA HIS A 29 2.72 40.06 12.14
C HIS A 29 2.75 38.84 11.21
N LYS A 30 1.99 38.90 10.12
CA LYS A 30 1.87 37.85 9.11
C LYS A 30 2.71 38.12 7.86
N GLY A 31 3.95 38.58 8.05
CA GLY A 31 4.88 38.82 6.96
C GLY A 31 5.57 37.54 6.47
N HIS A 32 6.21 37.63 5.30
CA HIS A 32 6.87 36.52 4.60
C HIS A 32 7.75 35.64 5.52
N TYR A 33 8.72 36.23 6.21
CA TYR A 33 9.63 35.47 7.09
C TYR A 33 8.94 34.87 8.32
N THR A 34 7.94 35.55 8.88
CA THR A 34 7.18 35.05 10.03
C THR A 34 6.31 33.86 9.62
N THR A 35 5.70 33.90 8.44
CA THR A 35 4.93 32.78 7.86
C THR A 35 5.83 31.57 7.63
N ILE A 36 7.01 31.75 7.02
CA ILE A 36 7.97 30.67 6.78
C ILE A 36 8.44 30.06 8.11
N ALA A 37 8.81 30.88 9.10
CA ALA A 37 9.22 30.39 10.40
C ALA A 37 8.09 29.61 11.10
N MET A 38 6.86 30.12 11.08
CA MET A 38 5.69 29.45 11.65
C MET A 38 5.43 28.09 10.99
N PHE A 39 5.61 28.01 9.66
CA PHE A 39 5.41 26.77 8.92
C PHE A 39 6.44 25.71 9.32
N TRP A 40 7.73 26.03 9.26
CA TRP A 40 8.78 25.04 9.54
C TRP A 40 8.80 24.58 11.00
N VAL A 41 8.57 25.50 11.94
CA VAL A 41 8.47 25.14 13.36
C VAL A 41 7.19 24.33 13.61
N GLY A 42 6.08 24.66 12.96
CA GLY A 42 4.85 23.87 13.04
C GLY A 42 5.01 22.44 12.49
N VAL A 43 5.78 22.25 11.40
CA VAL A 43 6.11 20.91 10.87
C VAL A 43 6.89 20.09 11.88
N ASP A 44 7.91 20.69 12.52
CA ASP A 44 8.70 19.98 13.54
C ASP A 44 7.86 19.66 14.77
N MET A 45 7.03 20.61 15.21
CA MET A 45 6.10 20.42 16.33
C MET A 45 5.10 19.30 16.06
N MET A 46 4.52 19.24 14.86
CA MET A 46 3.63 18.16 14.44
C MET A 46 4.33 16.79 14.55
N LYS A 47 5.57 16.68 14.06
CA LYS A 47 6.35 15.43 14.15
C LYS A 47 6.64 15.04 15.59
N LEU A 48 6.99 16.01 16.44
CA LEU A 48 7.21 15.78 17.87
C LEU A 48 5.94 15.25 18.55
N ARG A 49 4.77 15.83 18.25
CA ARG A 49 3.49 15.36 18.79
C ARG A 49 3.14 13.93 18.34
N TYR A 50 3.49 13.53 17.12
CA TYR A 50 3.38 12.13 16.71
C TYR A 50 4.28 11.20 17.53
N GLN A 51 5.55 11.58 17.74
CA GLN A 51 6.49 10.80 18.55
C GLN A 51 6.00 10.64 20.01
N GLN A 52 5.39 11.68 20.56
CA GLN A 52 4.80 11.69 21.90
C GLN A 52 3.41 11.01 21.95
N ARG A 53 2.92 10.44 20.85
CA ARG A 53 1.58 9.83 20.70
C ARG A 53 0.42 10.80 20.99
N GLN A 54 0.65 12.10 20.88
CA GLN A 54 -0.36 13.15 20.99
C GLN A 54 -1.03 13.39 19.62
N LEU A 55 -1.70 12.34 19.12
CA LEU A 55 -2.17 12.27 17.72
C LEU A 55 -3.19 13.35 17.35
N GLU A 56 -4.11 13.67 18.26
CA GLU A 56 -5.13 14.70 18.03
C GLU A 56 -4.52 16.10 17.92
N GLU A 57 -3.52 16.40 18.76
CA GLU A 57 -2.81 17.67 18.69
C GLU A 57 -1.97 17.75 17.41
N ALA A 58 -1.26 16.67 17.06
CA ALA A 58 -0.51 16.58 15.82
C ALA A 58 -1.41 16.85 14.59
N TYR A 59 -2.63 16.29 14.58
CA TYR A 59 -3.60 16.52 13.53
C TYR A 59 -4.16 17.95 13.50
N LYS A 60 -4.38 18.59 14.66
CA LYS A 60 -4.73 20.02 14.74
C LYS A 60 -3.63 20.92 14.18
N ILE A 61 -2.37 20.61 14.46
CA ILE A 61 -1.22 21.33 13.89
C ILE A 61 -1.19 21.13 12.37
N PHE A 62 -1.35 19.89 11.89
CA PHE A 62 -1.41 19.60 10.45
C PHE A 62 -2.47 20.44 9.73
N ARG A 63 -3.71 20.48 10.24
CA ARG A 63 -4.78 21.33 9.65
C ARG A 63 -4.42 22.81 9.64
N SER A 64 -3.67 23.26 10.65
CA SER A 64 -3.18 24.64 10.71
C SER A 64 -2.08 24.90 9.69
N LEU A 65 -1.17 23.94 9.47
CA LEU A 65 -0.15 24.00 8.42
C LEU A 65 -0.77 24.08 7.02
N LEU A 66 -1.85 23.34 6.76
CA LEU A 66 -2.58 23.41 5.48
C LEU A 66 -3.09 24.82 5.20
N ARG A 67 -3.72 25.46 6.20
CA ARG A 67 -4.19 26.85 6.07
C ARG A 67 -3.02 27.82 5.89
N LEU A 68 -1.97 27.66 6.69
CA LEU A 68 -0.79 28.53 6.67
C LEU A 68 -0.08 28.49 5.31
N TYR A 69 0.08 27.29 4.75
CA TYR A 69 0.79 27.09 3.50
C TYR A 69 0.15 27.84 2.33
N THR A 70 -1.18 28.03 2.32
CA THR A 70 -1.85 28.84 1.27
C THR A 70 -1.44 30.31 1.26
N THR A 71 -0.81 30.79 2.33
CA THR A 71 -0.28 32.16 2.47
C THR A 71 1.24 32.22 2.42
N MET A 72 1.90 31.08 2.29
CA MET A 72 3.36 30.97 2.23
C MET A 72 3.83 31.02 0.79
N ASP A 73 4.88 31.79 0.54
CA ASP A 73 5.60 31.75 -0.72
C ASP A 73 6.53 30.52 -0.74
N ASP A 74 6.31 29.63 -1.69
CA ASP A 74 6.97 28.31 -1.79
C ASP A 74 7.45 28.06 -3.23
N THR A 75 8.24 28.99 -3.77
CA THR A 75 8.75 28.91 -5.15
C THR A 75 9.61 27.68 -5.42
N ASP A 76 10.28 27.14 -4.39
CA ASP A 76 11.15 25.96 -4.49
C ASP A 76 10.45 24.65 -4.12
N LEU A 77 9.14 24.70 -3.83
CA LEU A 77 8.28 23.55 -3.50
C LEU A 77 8.70 22.76 -2.24
N LYS A 78 9.65 23.24 -1.43
CA LYS A 78 10.07 22.53 -0.22
C LYS A 78 8.95 22.45 0.82
N GLY A 79 8.13 23.49 0.90
CA GLY A 79 6.94 23.49 1.76
C GLY A 79 5.91 22.45 1.30
N GLN A 80 5.69 22.33 -0.01
CA GLN A 80 4.85 21.29 -0.59
C GLN A 80 5.35 19.89 -0.22
N SER A 81 6.64 19.61 -0.44
CA SER A 81 7.25 18.32 -0.08
C SER A 81 7.10 18.03 1.43
N ALA A 82 7.25 19.05 2.28
CA ALA A 82 7.04 18.92 3.72
C ALA A 82 5.58 18.59 4.08
N LEU A 83 4.60 19.22 3.42
CA LEU A 83 3.18 18.88 3.58
C LEU A 83 2.87 17.45 3.12
N MET A 84 3.48 16.97 2.05
CA MET A 84 3.30 15.61 1.55
C MET A 84 3.85 14.58 2.55
N ARG A 85 5.04 14.83 3.13
CA ARG A 85 5.58 13.99 4.22
C ARG A 85 4.70 14.03 5.46
N ALA A 86 4.13 15.19 5.78
CA ALA A 86 3.19 15.35 6.90
C ALA A 86 1.89 14.55 6.66
N ALA A 87 1.33 14.60 5.45
CA ALA A 87 0.15 13.83 5.07
C ALA A 87 0.38 12.31 5.16
N LEU A 88 1.57 11.82 4.81
CA LEU A 88 1.93 10.40 4.99
C LEU A 88 1.86 9.98 6.47
N LEU A 89 2.32 10.83 7.39
CA LEU A 89 2.22 10.57 8.84
C LEU A 89 0.76 10.58 9.30
N VAL A 90 -0.03 11.55 8.84
CA VAL A 90 -1.45 11.67 9.20
C VAL A 90 -2.24 10.44 8.75
N PHE A 91 -2.03 10.00 7.51
CA PHE A 91 -2.71 8.83 6.95
C PHE A 91 -2.55 7.58 7.81
N ASP A 92 -1.37 7.37 8.39
CA ASP A 92 -1.10 6.18 9.21
C ASP A 92 -1.73 6.24 10.61
N HIS A 93 -2.23 7.40 11.04
CA HIS A 93 -2.67 7.63 12.43
C HIS A 93 -4.07 8.22 12.57
N HIS A 94 -4.66 8.78 11.50
CA HIS A 94 -5.97 9.41 11.54
C HIS A 94 -6.97 8.67 10.63
N PRO A 95 -7.94 7.92 11.19
CA PRO A 95 -8.78 6.99 10.43
C PRO A 95 -9.69 7.68 9.40
N GLY A 96 -10.03 8.96 9.61
CA GLY A 96 -10.84 9.74 8.67
C GLY A 96 -10.05 10.46 7.56
N PHE A 97 -8.72 10.30 7.50
CA PHE A 97 -7.92 10.99 6.50
C PHE A 97 -7.83 10.19 5.20
N SER A 98 -8.24 10.79 4.08
CA SER A 98 -8.06 10.24 2.75
C SER A 98 -6.84 10.87 2.08
N MET A 99 -5.88 10.03 1.69
CA MET A 99 -4.76 10.44 0.85
C MET A 99 -5.25 10.81 -0.55
N LEU A 100 -6.23 10.08 -1.09
CA LEU A 100 -6.79 10.36 -2.41
C LEU A 100 -7.42 11.76 -2.48
N ASP A 101 -8.27 12.11 -1.52
CA ASP A 101 -8.89 13.44 -1.49
C ASP A 101 -7.85 14.52 -1.26
N PHE A 102 -6.90 14.28 -0.35
CA PHE A 102 -5.80 15.19 -0.07
C PHE A 102 -4.97 15.49 -1.33
N ILE A 103 -4.45 14.46 -2.01
CA ILE A 103 -3.57 14.69 -3.16
C ILE A 103 -4.33 15.22 -4.38
N THR A 104 -5.64 14.96 -4.48
CA THR A 104 -6.50 15.58 -5.50
C THR A 104 -6.59 17.09 -5.29
N GLN A 105 -6.68 17.54 -4.04
CA GLN A 105 -6.70 18.96 -3.70
C GLN A 105 -5.32 19.62 -3.82
N TRP A 106 -4.27 18.91 -3.38
CA TRP A 106 -2.94 19.50 -3.19
C TRP A 106 -1.99 19.30 -4.38
N GLY A 107 -2.31 18.41 -5.30
CA GLY A 107 -1.63 18.25 -6.59
C GLY A 107 -0.33 17.45 -6.52
N ILE A 108 -0.34 16.23 -7.08
CA ILE A 108 0.85 15.37 -7.17
C ILE A 108 1.93 15.93 -8.10
N THR A 109 1.55 16.76 -9.07
CA THR A 109 2.46 17.41 -10.03
C THR A 109 3.28 18.55 -9.42
N ARG A 110 3.04 18.87 -8.13
CA ARG A 110 3.80 19.87 -7.37
C ARG A 110 4.92 19.23 -6.52
N LEU A 111 5.23 17.96 -6.76
CA LEU A 111 6.41 17.30 -6.24
C LEU A 111 7.59 17.60 -7.17
N THR A 112 8.76 17.88 -6.59
CA THR A 112 10.00 18.09 -7.37
C THR A 112 10.55 16.76 -7.87
N ASP A 113 11.49 16.78 -8.82
CA ASP A 113 12.17 15.55 -9.26
C ASP A 113 12.86 14.81 -8.10
N GLU A 114 13.39 15.55 -7.12
CA GLU A 114 13.99 14.98 -5.90
C GLU A 114 12.99 14.15 -5.09
N ASP A 115 11.73 14.58 -5.02
CA ASP A 115 10.65 13.87 -4.31
C ASP A 115 10.26 12.53 -4.97
N TRP A 116 10.73 12.29 -6.20
CA TRP A 116 10.58 11.03 -6.93
C TRP A 116 11.81 10.13 -6.85
N THR A 117 12.91 10.60 -6.28
CA THR A 117 14.13 9.80 -6.12
C THR A 117 14.07 8.84 -4.92
N ILE A 118 14.67 7.67 -5.07
CA ILE A 118 14.78 6.67 -4.00
C ILE A 118 15.82 7.16 -2.99
N GLU A 119 15.44 7.23 -1.73
CA GLU A 119 16.36 7.54 -0.63
C GLU A 119 17.05 6.26 -0.15
N GLN A 120 18.28 6.36 0.37
CA GLN A 120 18.97 5.26 1.06
C GLN A 120 18.85 5.49 2.56
N GLY A 121 18.31 4.52 3.32
CA GLY A 121 18.27 4.57 4.77
C GLY A 121 18.52 3.21 5.39
N ASP A 122 19.39 3.16 6.40
CA ASP A 122 19.76 1.92 7.12
C ASP A 122 20.16 0.75 6.20
N GLY A 123 20.82 1.05 5.07
CA GLY A 123 21.25 0.04 4.08
C GLY A 123 20.13 -0.51 3.18
N HIS A 124 18.93 0.06 3.25
CA HIS A 124 17.79 -0.33 2.44
C HIS A 124 17.24 0.82 1.59
N PRO A 125 16.77 0.55 0.37
CA PRO A 125 16.13 1.56 -0.46
C PRO A 125 14.77 1.96 0.13
N ILE A 126 14.61 3.24 0.43
CA ILE A 126 13.36 3.84 0.88
C ILE A 126 12.62 4.38 -0.35
N PRO A 127 11.36 3.95 -0.59
CA PRO A 127 10.57 4.49 -1.70
C PRO A 127 10.42 6.00 -1.59
N SER A 128 10.49 6.68 -2.74
CA SER A 128 10.34 8.14 -2.84
C SER A 128 9.02 8.65 -2.26
N ILE A 129 8.94 9.93 -1.93
CA ILE A 129 7.71 10.53 -1.39
C ILE A 129 6.56 10.31 -2.37
N GLY A 130 6.78 10.60 -3.65
CA GLY A 130 5.77 10.42 -4.70
C GLY A 130 5.25 8.98 -4.74
N MET A 131 6.15 7.99 -4.70
CA MET A 131 5.76 6.58 -4.68
C MET A 131 5.03 6.17 -3.39
N ARG A 132 5.40 6.73 -2.23
CA ARG A 132 4.71 6.48 -0.96
C ARG A 132 3.29 7.04 -0.98
N ILE A 133 3.10 8.26 -1.49
CA ILE A 133 1.77 8.90 -1.64
C ILE A 133 0.89 8.04 -2.54
N VAL A 134 1.39 7.67 -3.73
CA VAL A 134 0.67 6.80 -4.67
C VAL A 134 0.33 5.47 -4.00
N GLY A 135 1.24 4.88 -3.24
CA GLY A 135 0.98 3.65 -2.49
C GLY A 135 -0.15 3.79 -1.47
N LYS A 136 -0.26 4.91 -0.75
CA LYS A 136 -1.37 5.17 0.17
C LYS A 136 -2.70 5.38 -0.57
N VAL A 137 -2.70 6.10 -1.69
CA VAL A 137 -3.87 6.23 -2.57
C VAL A 137 -4.37 4.86 -3.01
N PHE A 138 -3.48 3.99 -3.50
CA PHE A 138 -3.89 2.68 -3.99
C PHE A 138 -4.28 1.70 -2.88
N LYS A 139 -3.86 1.92 -1.64
CA LYS A 139 -4.41 1.23 -0.47
C LYS A 139 -5.90 1.58 -0.28
N GLU A 140 -6.30 2.82 -0.51
CA GLU A 140 -7.72 3.22 -0.47
C GLU A 140 -8.50 2.65 -1.66
N VAL A 141 -7.93 2.68 -2.87
CA VAL A 141 -8.52 2.08 -4.08
C VAL A 141 -8.77 0.59 -3.88
N GLU A 142 -7.81 -0.13 -3.29
CA GLU A 142 -7.94 -1.56 -2.99
C GLU A 142 -9.04 -1.83 -1.96
N SER A 143 -9.15 -0.98 -0.94
CA SER A 143 -10.19 -1.10 0.10
C SER A 143 -11.59 -0.80 -0.41
N LYS A 144 -11.75 0.09 -1.40
CA LYS A 144 -13.04 0.53 -1.95
C LYS A 144 -12.97 0.61 -3.48
N PRO A 145 -12.94 -0.54 -4.18
CA PRO A 145 -12.68 -0.60 -5.61
C PRO A 145 -13.90 -0.19 -6.45
N THR A 146 -14.14 1.11 -6.58
CA THR A 146 -15.21 1.67 -7.42
C THR A 146 -14.65 2.40 -8.64
N VAL A 147 -15.45 2.48 -9.70
CA VAL A 147 -15.09 3.21 -10.93
C VAL A 147 -14.77 4.67 -10.62
N GLU A 148 -15.55 5.34 -9.78
CA GLU A 148 -15.31 6.73 -9.39
C GLU A 148 -13.93 6.92 -8.73
N ILE A 149 -13.60 6.06 -7.76
CA ILE A 149 -12.32 6.12 -7.05
C ILE A 149 -11.15 5.83 -8.00
N ALA A 150 -11.30 4.85 -8.89
CA ALA A 150 -10.29 4.54 -9.91
C ALA A 150 -10.06 5.69 -10.88
N LEU A 151 -11.11 6.41 -11.30
CA LEU A 151 -11.02 7.58 -12.17
C LEU A 151 -10.27 8.73 -11.49
N LYS A 152 -10.51 8.97 -10.18
CA LYS A 152 -9.74 9.96 -9.41
C LYS A 152 -8.27 9.56 -9.22
N ALA A 153 -7.99 8.26 -9.05
CA ALA A 153 -6.63 7.76 -8.85
C ALA A 153 -5.80 7.70 -10.14
N ALA A 154 -6.43 7.57 -11.32
CA ALA A 154 -5.74 7.37 -12.58
C ALA A 154 -4.75 8.50 -12.98
N PRO A 155 -5.09 9.80 -12.86
CA PRO A 155 -4.13 10.88 -13.13
C PRO A 155 -2.92 10.86 -12.19
N LEU A 156 -3.11 10.45 -10.94
CA LEU A 156 -2.04 10.35 -9.94
C LEU A 156 -1.05 9.23 -10.30
N LEU A 157 -1.58 8.08 -10.73
CA LEU A 157 -0.75 7.01 -11.25
C LEU A 157 -0.04 7.40 -12.55
N ALA A 158 -0.72 8.13 -13.43
CA ALA A 158 -0.12 8.59 -14.69
C ALA A 158 1.11 9.47 -14.43
N GLU A 159 1.08 10.32 -13.40
CA GLU A 159 2.25 11.09 -12.97
C GLU A 159 3.37 10.16 -12.47
N ALA A 160 3.05 9.22 -11.57
CA ALA A 160 4.04 8.27 -11.04
C ALA A 160 4.71 7.41 -12.13
N LEU A 161 3.96 7.07 -13.19
CA LEU A 161 4.46 6.31 -14.33
C LEU A 161 5.44 7.10 -15.20
N LYS A 162 5.44 8.44 -15.19
CA LYS A 162 6.47 9.24 -15.89
C LYS A 162 7.85 9.05 -15.26
N HIS A 163 7.89 9.01 -13.92
CA HIS A 163 9.11 8.87 -13.14
C HIS A 163 9.59 7.42 -13.01
N SER A 164 8.66 6.46 -13.06
CA SER A 164 8.95 5.05 -12.80
C SER A 164 8.02 4.13 -13.59
N PRO A 165 8.12 4.12 -14.94
CA PRO A 165 7.18 3.42 -15.81
C PRO A 165 7.21 1.91 -15.59
N TYR A 166 8.37 1.31 -15.34
CA TYR A 166 8.52 -0.14 -15.19
C TYR A 166 8.52 -0.61 -13.73
N ASN A 167 8.25 0.28 -12.77
CA ASN A 167 8.15 -0.11 -11.37
C ASN A 167 6.99 -1.11 -11.19
N MET A 168 7.30 -2.23 -10.54
CA MET A 168 6.36 -3.33 -10.33
C MET A 168 5.07 -2.87 -9.64
N GLN A 169 5.14 -1.97 -8.66
CA GLN A 169 3.94 -1.47 -7.97
C GLN A 169 3.10 -0.58 -8.87
N ASN A 170 3.72 0.32 -9.64
CA ASN A 170 2.98 1.13 -10.61
C ASN A 170 2.26 0.27 -11.65
N GLN A 171 2.88 -0.83 -12.09
CA GLN A 171 2.24 -1.79 -12.98
C GLN A 171 1.07 -2.52 -12.31
N ARG A 172 1.21 -2.94 -11.06
CA ARG A 172 0.08 -3.51 -10.28
C ARG A 172 -1.07 -2.53 -10.12
N TYR A 173 -0.78 -1.28 -9.77
CA TYR A 173 -1.77 -0.21 -9.67
C TYR A 173 -2.48 0.05 -11.00
N LYS A 174 -1.75 0.01 -12.11
CA LYS A 174 -2.32 0.11 -13.45
C LYS A 174 -3.26 -1.05 -13.77
N ALA A 175 -2.86 -2.28 -13.43
CA ALA A 175 -3.70 -3.47 -13.59
C ALA A 175 -4.95 -3.41 -12.69
N MET A 176 -4.82 -2.89 -11.46
CA MET A 176 -5.94 -2.67 -10.53
C MET A 176 -6.97 -1.70 -11.11
N ILE A 177 -6.55 -0.58 -11.70
CA ILE A 177 -7.45 0.33 -12.41
C ILE A 177 -8.14 -0.40 -13.56
N TYR A 178 -7.40 -1.12 -14.41
CA TYR A 178 -8.01 -1.84 -15.52
C TYR A 178 -9.05 -2.86 -15.06
N ARG A 179 -8.78 -3.61 -13.98
CA ARG A 179 -9.73 -4.54 -13.37
C ARG A 179 -11.01 -3.83 -12.94
N ILE A 180 -10.89 -2.73 -12.20
CA ILE A 180 -12.05 -1.94 -11.71
C ILE A 180 -12.86 -1.37 -12.88
N MET A 181 -12.18 -0.95 -13.96
CA MET A 181 -12.80 -0.43 -15.18
C MET A 181 -13.37 -1.52 -16.10
N GLY A 182 -13.41 -2.79 -15.69
CA GLY A 182 -13.89 -3.92 -16.49
C GLY A 182 -12.97 -4.32 -17.65
N LYS A 183 -11.78 -3.74 -17.77
CA LYS A 183 -10.78 -4.02 -18.81
C LYS A 183 -9.87 -5.19 -18.41
N LYS A 184 -10.50 -6.34 -18.12
CA LYS A 184 -9.88 -7.53 -17.55
C LYS A 184 -8.66 -8.02 -18.34
N ASP A 185 -8.75 -8.10 -19.66
CA ASP A 185 -7.65 -8.55 -20.53
C ASP A 185 -6.39 -7.68 -20.40
N LYS A 186 -6.57 -6.36 -20.25
CA LYS A 186 -5.44 -5.44 -20.05
C LYS A 186 -4.77 -5.66 -18.70
N ALA A 187 -5.54 -5.97 -17.65
CA ALA A 187 -4.98 -6.31 -16.35
C ALA A 187 -4.22 -7.64 -16.42
N ILE A 188 -4.80 -8.67 -17.04
CA ILE A 188 -4.15 -9.97 -17.26
C ILE A 188 -2.81 -9.81 -17.98
N ASN A 189 -2.77 -9.07 -19.09
CA ASN A 189 -1.55 -8.84 -19.86
C ASN A 189 -0.42 -8.21 -19.04
N ILE A 190 -0.74 -7.28 -18.14
CA ILE A 190 0.24 -6.69 -17.22
C ILE A 190 0.78 -7.75 -16.27
N TYR A 191 -0.10 -8.51 -15.62
CA TYR A 191 0.32 -9.53 -14.66
C TYR A 191 1.11 -10.67 -15.32
N VAL A 192 0.76 -11.09 -16.53
CA VAL A 192 1.54 -12.05 -17.32
C VAL A 192 2.95 -11.53 -17.57
N HIS A 193 3.13 -10.23 -17.84
CA HIS A 193 4.47 -9.65 -17.92
C HIS A 193 5.19 -9.63 -16.56
N LEU A 194 4.48 -9.31 -15.47
CA LEU A 194 5.07 -9.25 -14.13
C LEU A 194 5.59 -10.61 -13.66
N ILE A 195 4.85 -11.69 -13.84
CA ILE A 195 5.26 -13.04 -13.38
C ILE A 195 6.52 -13.56 -14.09
N LYS A 196 6.90 -12.99 -15.25
CA LYS A 196 8.16 -13.32 -15.95
C LYS A 196 9.40 -12.84 -15.17
N LYS A 197 9.27 -11.72 -14.45
CA LYS A 197 10.40 -11.03 -13.78
C LYS A 197 10.31 -11.08 -12.26
N HIS A 198 9.12 -11.33 -11.72
CA HIS A 198 8.80 -11.20 -10.30
C HIS A 198 8.28 -12.52 -9.75
N ARG A 199 8.69 -12.85 -8.52
CA ARG A 199 8.39 -14.13 -7.85
C ARG A 199 7.53 -13.95 -6.60
N GLN A 200 7.08 -12.74 -6.32
CA GLN A 200 6.27 -12.41 -5.15
C GLN A 200 4.91 -13.10 -5.23
N SER A 201 4.54 -13.80 -4.16
CA SER A 201 3.30 -14.60 -4.07
C SER A 201 2.04 -13.84 -4.50
N TYR A 202 1.88 -12.59 -4.05
CA TYR A 202 0.69 -11.80 -4.32
C TYR A 202 0.46 -11.53 -5.81
N ILE A 203 1.50 -11.51 -6.65
CA ILE A 203 1.36 -11.28 -8.11
C ILE A 203 0.66 -12.46 -8.76
N PHE A 204 1.02 -13.68 -8.37
CA PHE A 204 0.37 -14.89 -8.86
C PHE A 204 -1.07 -15.01 -8.34
N HIS A 205 -1.29 -14.67 -7.07
CA HIS A 205 -2.63 -14.66 -6.48
C HIS A 205 -3.56 -13.65 -7.17
N GLU A 206 -3.12 -12.41 -7.37
CA GLU A 206 -3.90 -11.39 -8.08
C GLU A 206 -4.23 -11.79 -9.51
N LEU A 207 -3.29 -12.40 -10.23
CA LEU A 207 -3.57 -12.95 -11.56
C LEU A 207 -4.58 -14.11 -11.51
N SER A 208 -4.54 -14.97 -10.48
CA SER A 208 -5.50 -16.07 -10.33
C SER A 208 -6.94 -15.59 -10.13
N GLU A 209 -7.13 -14.42 -9.53
CA GLU A 209 -8.45 -13.78 -9.40
C GLU A 209 -8.95 -13.18 -10.73
N LEU A 210 -8.04 -12.98 -11.69
CA LEU A 210 -8.32 -12.38 -12.99
C LEU A 210 -8.48 -13.42 -14.11
N VAL A 211 -7.87 -14.59 -14.06
CA VAL A 211 -8.04 -15.56 -15.15
C VAL A 211 -9.39 -16.27 -14.99
N ASP A 212 -10.01 -16.75 -16.07
CA ASP A 212 -11.26 -17.54 -15.98
C ASP A 212 -11.00 -19.05 -16.00
N ASP A 213 -10.05 -19.50 -16.83
CA ASP A 213 -9.65 -20.90 -16.95
C ASP A 213 -9.13 -21.47 -15.61
N GLU A 214 -9.84 -22.47 -15.09
CA GLU A 214 -9.53 -23.12 -13.82
C GLU A 214 -8.14 -23.76 -13.80
N ARG A 215 -7.66 -24.26 -14.95
CA ARG A 215 -6.32 -24.86 -15.06
C ARG A 215 -5.25 -23.82 -14.71
N TYR A 216 -5.36 -22.62 -15.27
CA TYR A 216 -4.46 -21.52 -14.96
C TYR A 216 -4.65 -21.00 -13.53
N LYS A 217 -5.88 -20.92 -13.03
CA LYS A 217 -6.14 -20.55 -11.62
C LYS A 217 -5.42 -21.47 -10.64
N ILE A 218 -5.57 -22.78 -10.81
CA ILE A 218 -4.92 -23.80 -9.98
C ILE A 218 -3.42 -23.60 -10.01
N ALA A 219 -2.83 -23.50 -11.20
CA ALA A 219 -1.39 -23.36 -11.35
C ALA A 219 -0.85 -22.08 -10.69
N LEU A 220 -1.56 -20.96 -10.85
CA LEU A 220 -1.22 -19.68 -10.22
C LEU A 220 -1.33 -19.74 -8.69
N LEU A 221 -2.37 -20.37 -8.15
CA LEU A 221 -2.55 -20.56 -6.71
C LEU A 221 -1.46 -21.46 -6.12
N CYS A 222 -1.12 -22.57 -6.77
CA CYS A 222 -0.02 -23.44 -6.37
C CYS A 222 1.30 -22.66 -6.29
N LYS A 223 1.58 -21.81 -7.29
CA LYS A 223 2.79 -20.97 -7.28
C LYS A 223 2.74 -19.89 -6.22
N ALA A 224 1.58 -19.26 -6.01
CA ALA A 224 1.39 -18.23 -4.99
C ALA A 224 1.61 -18.81 -3.57
N ILE A 225 1.07 -20.00 -3.29
CA ILE A 225 1.25 -20.75 -2.05
C ILE A 225 2.73 -21.11 -1.86
N SER A 226 3.37 -21.65 -2.90
CA SER A 226 4.78 -22.06 -2.86
C SER A 226 5.75 -20.89 -2.64
N ALA A 227 5.43 -19.71 -3.18
CA ALA A 227 6.26 -18.52 -3.09
C ALA A 227 6.07 -17.74 -1.78
N GLN A 228 4.98 -17.95 -1.04
CA GLN A 228 4.71 -17.26 0.22
C GLN A 228 5.49 -17.92 1.36
N ARG A 229 6.43 -17.23 2.00
CA ARG A 229 7.22 -17.84 3.08
C ARG A 229 6.42 -18.05 4.37
N GLU A 230 5.55 -17.10 4.71
CA GLU A 230 4.81 -17.13 5.98
C GLU A 230 3.46 -17.83 5.81
N GLU A 231 3.26 -18.97 6.50
CA GLU A 231 2.04 -19.78 6.37
C GLU A 231 0.75 -19.01 6.72
N LYS A 232 0.81 -18.06 7.67
CA LYS A 232 -0.35 -17.22 8.04
C LYS A 232 -0.95 -16.46 6.85
N PHE A 233 -0.16 -16.16 5.82
CA PHE A 233 -0.62 -15.46 4.62
C PHE A 233 -1.08 -16.38 3.49
N ARG A 234 -1.03 -17.71 3.67
CA ARG A 234 -1.45 -18.68 2.65
C ARG A 234 -2.93 -19.06 2.70
N GLN A 235 -3.62 -18.77 3.81
CA GLN A 235 -4.95 -19.30 4.10
C GLN A 235 -5.98 -19.10 2.97
N ARG A 236 -6.10 -17.87 2.45
CA ARG A 236 -7.06 -17.55 1.38
C ARG A 236 -6.75 -18.32 0.10
N MET A 237 -5.48 -18.40 -0.27
CA MET A 237 -5.04 -19.13 -1.46
C MET A 237 -5.30 -20.64 -1.31
N ARG A 238 -4.97 -21.21 -0.15
CA ARG A 238 -5.22 -22.64 0.14
C ARG A 238 -6.70 -22.97 0.11
N PHE A 239 -7.55 -22.15 0.72
CA PHE A 239 -8.99 -22.37 0.69
C PHE A 239 -9.56 -22.31 -0.74
N THR A 240 -9.12 -21.32 -1.53
CA THR A 240 -9.54 -21.19 -2.93
C THR A 240 -9.08 -22.38 -3.76
N LEU A 241 -7.84 -22.83 -3.56
CA LEU A 241 -7.30 -24.01 -4.24
C LEU A 241 -8.05 -25.29 -3.82
N ALA A 242 -8.36 -25.46 -2.54
CA ALA A 242 -9.16 -26.58 -2.04
C ALA A 242 -10.53 -26.64 -2.72
N TYR A 243 -11.19 -25.49 -2.87
CA TYR A 243 -12.48 -25.41 -3.54
C TYR A 243 -12.40 -25.83 -5.01
N LEU A 244 -11.38 -25.34 -5.75
CA LEU A 244 -11.17 -25.72 -7.16
C LEU A 244 -10.80 -27.21 -7.33
N LEU A 245 -10.07 -27.77 -6.36
CA LEU A 245 -9.67 -29.18 -6.38
C LEU A 245 -10.80 -30.10 -5.93
N PHE A 246 -11.84 -29.63 -5.25
CA PHE A 246 -12.90 -30.50 -4.73
C PHE A 246 -13.56 -31.39 -5.79
N SER A 247 -13.74 -30.85 -7.01
CA SER A 247 -14.31 -31.58 -8.15
C SER A 247 -13.29 -32.39 -8.95
N LYS A 248 -11.99 -32.16 -8.77
CA LYS A 248 -10.90 -32.73 -9.58
C LYS A 248 -10.07 -33.77 -8.82
N ASP A 249 -9.75 -33.47 -7.58
CA ASP A 249 -8.97 -34.29 -6.67
C ASP A 249 -9.33 -33.96 -5.22
N LYS A 250 -10.19 -34.81 -4.64
CA LYS A 250 -10.67 -34.64 -3.27
C LYS A 250 -9.56 -34.79 -2.22
N ALA A 251 -8.54 -35.60 -2.48
CA ALA A 251 -7.46 -35.83 -1.52
C ALA A 251 -6.55 -34.60 -1.39
N ARG A 252 -6.25 -33.94 -2.50
CA ARG A 252 -5.53 -32.65 -2.51
C ARG A 252 -6.39 -31.51 -1.98
N ALA A 253 -7.69 -31.49 -2.32
CA ALA A 253 -8.64 -30.55 -1.72
C ALA A 253 -8.66 -30.65 -0.19
N ARG A 254 -8.68 -31.88 0.34
CA ARG A 254 -8.62 -32.15 1.78
C ARG A 254 -7.34 -31.62 2.41
N TYR A 255 -6.18 -31.91 1.79
CA TYR A 255 -4.88 -31.42 2.25
C TYR A 255 -4.87 -29.90 2.43
N GLU A 256 -5.28 -29.16 1.39
CA GLU A 256 -5.26 -27.70 1.39
C GLU A 256 -6.20 -27.10 2.43
N LEU A 257 -7.40 -27.68 2.56
CA LEU A 257 -8.39 -27.25 3.53
C LEU A 257 -7.91 -27.49 4.96
N ASP A 258 -7.33 -28.65 5.24
CA ASP A 258 -6.83 -28.98 6.58
C ASP A 258 -5.71 -28.02 7.01
N LYS A 259 -4.73 -27.75 6.12
CA LYS A 259 -3.67 -26.76 6.40
C LYS A 259 -4.25 -25.36 6.63
N CYS A 260 -5.27 -24.96 5.85
CA CYS A 260 -5.95 -23.69 6.02
C CYS A 260 -6.66 -23.60 7.39
N ILE A 261 -7.48 -24.59 7.75
CA ILE A 261 -8.23 -24.62 9.01
C ILE A 261 -7.29 -24.67 10.21
N ALA A 262 -6.23 -25.48 10.16
CA ALA A 262 -5.24 -25.58 11.24
C ALA A 262 -4.59 -24.21 11.51
N MET A 263 -4.14 -23.52 10.46
CA MET A 263 -3.52 -22.20 10.60
C MET A 263 -4.52 -21.14 11.07
N ARG A 264 -5.80 -21.20 10.64
CA ARG A 264 -6.84 -20.27 11.13
C ARG A 264 -7.11 -20.47 12.62
N LYS A 265 -7.22 -21.72 13.08
CA LYS A 265 -7.37 -22.05 14.51
C LYS A 265 -6.19 -21.53 15.32
N GLN A 266 -4.96 -21.73 14.86
CA GLN A 266 -3.75 -21.25 15.52
C GLN A 266 -3.75 -19.73 15.71
N LEU A 267 -4.25 -18.97 14.73
CA LEU A 267 -4.32 -17.50 14.79
C LEU A 267 -5.59 -16.98 15.49
N GLY A 268 -6.46 -17.85 15.99
CA GLY A 268 -7.73 -17.47 16.61
C GLY A 268 -8.76 -16.90 15.62
N TYR A 269 -8.65 -17.18 14.32
CA TYR A 269 -9.62 -16.76 13.32
C TYR A 269 -10.82 -17.71 13.24
N SER A 270 -11.99 -17.14 12.96
CA SER A 270 -13.22 -17.93 12.75
C SER A 270 -13.08 -18.86 11.55
N ILE A 271 -13.67 -20.05 11.64
CA ILE A 271 -13.83 -20.97 10.51
C ILE A 271 -15.20 -20.70 9.90
N THR A 272 -15.24 -20.32 8.63
CA THR A 272 -16.49 -19.92 7.97
C THR A 272 -17.38 -21.14 7.70
N TRP A 273 -18.67 -20.91 7.47
CA TRP A 273 -19.61 -21.98 7.15
C TRP A 273 -19.22 -22.75 5.88
N GLU A 274 -18.71 -22.05 4.86
CA GLU A 274 -18.25 -22.67 3.61
C GLU A 274 -17.07 -23.62 3.86
N MET A 275 -16.14 -23.23 4.73
CA MET A 275 -15.01 -24.08 5.14
C MET A 275 -15.50 -25.31 5.90
N GLN A 276 -16.46 -25.15 6.82
CA GLN A 276 -17.03 -26.26 7.58
C GLN A 276 -17.78 -27.23 6.67
N ASN A 277 -18.58 -26.71 5.73
CA ASN A 277 -19.34 -27.50 4.78
C ASN A 277 -18.41 -28.31 3.85
N LEU A 278 -17.35 -27.68 3.34
CA LEU A 278 -16.34 -28.37 2.54
C LEU A 278 -15.60 -29.44 3.36
N ALA A 279 -15.28 -29.15 4.62
CA ALA A 279 -14.62 -30.10 5.52
C ALA A 279 -15.51 -31.31 5.83
N ALA A 280 -16.81 -31.10 6.02
CA ALA A 280 -17.78 -32.17 6.20
C ALA A 280 -17.88 -33.04 4.94
N SER A 281 -17.90 -32.43 3.76
CA SER A 281 -17.92 -33.13 2.46
C SER A 281 -16.66 -33.96 2.19
N LEU A 282 -15.55 -33.63 2.86
CA LEU A 282 -14.26 -34.30 2.74
C LEU A 282 -13.94 -35.15 3.98
N LYS A 283 -14.91 -35.44 4.86
CA LYS A 283 -14.65 -36.10 6.15
C LYS A 283 -13.99 -37.47 6.02
N GLU A 284 -14.45 -38.27 5.07
CA GLU A 284 -13.98 -39.65 4.83
C GLU A 284 -12.84 -39.71 3.79
N VAL A 285 -12.31 -38.56 3.36
CA VAL A 285 -11.23 -38.49 2.37
C VAL A 285 -9.89 -38.41 3.08
N THR A 286 -8.99 -39.33 2.77
CA THR A 286 -7.59 -39.27 3.23
C THR A 286 -6.84 -38.21 2.43
N PRO A 287 -6.20 -37.21 3.06
CA PRO A 287 -5.40 -36.22 2.35
C PRO A 287 -4.13 -36.85 1.76
N VAL A 288 -3.62 -36.26 0.68
CA VAL A 288 -2.29 -36.59 0.16
C VAL A 288 -1.20 -36.20 1.15
N THR A 289 0.02 -36.74 0.97
CA THR A 289 1.16 -36.37 1.82
C THR A 289 1.71 -34.99 1.47
N ASP A 290 2.47 -34.38 2.39
CA ASP A 290 3.21 -33.13 2.12
C ASP A 290 4.17 -33.26 0.91
N ALA A 291 4.70 -34.45 0.64
CA ALA A 291 5.60 -34.69 -0.48
C ALA A 291 4.84 -34.72 -1.81
N ASP A 292 3.69 -35.40 -1.85
CA ASP A 292 2.83 -35.50 -3.03
C ASP A 292 2.26 -34.13 -3.42
N GLU A 293 1.85 -33.32 -2.44
CA GLU A 293 1.33 -31.98 -2.72
C GLU A 293 2.44 -31.06 -3.27
N LYS A 294 3.66 -31.16 -2.73
CA LYS A 294 4.80 -30.42 -3.26
C LYS A 294 5.16 -30.86 -4.68
N SER A 295 5.01 -32.15 -5.01
CA SER A 295 5.18 -32.64 -6.39
C SER A 295 4.15 -32.01 -7.31
N PHE A 296 2.88 -32.02 -6.89
CA PHE A 296 1.78 -31.42 -7.62
C PHE A 296 2.03 -29.94 -7.91
N TYR A 297 2.49 -29.15 -6.93
CA TYR A 297 2.83 -27.74 -7.17
C TYR A 297 3.92 -27.56 -8.23
N ARG A 298 4.91 -28.46 -8.30
CA ARG A 298 5.98 -28.43 -9.31
C ARG A 298 5.46 -28.80 -10.70
N GLU A 299 4.58 -29.79 -10.78
CA GLU A 299 3.94 -30.20 -12.04
C GLU A 299 3.14 -29.04 -12.65
N GLN A 300 2.48 -28.23 -11.81
CA GLN A 300 1.75 -27.04 -12.25
C GLN A 300 2.65 -25.93 -12.82
N GLU A 301 3.98 -25.97 -12.62
CA GLU A 301 4.88 -24.99 -13.23
C GLU A 301 4.92 -25.09 -14.77
N VAL A 302 4.61 -26.25 -15.35
CA VAL A 302 4.51 -26.41 -16.80
C VAL A 302 3.33 -25.59 -17.35
N VAL A 303 2.18 -25.67 -16.69
CA VAL A 303 0.97 -24.90 -17.01
C VAL A 303 1.24 -23.40 -16.93
N LEU A 304 2.02 -22.95 -15.94
CA LEU A 304 2.39 -21.54 -15.80
C LEU A 304 3.31 -21.05 -16.91
N LYS A 305 4.20 -21.90 -17.42
CA LYS A 305 5.04 -21.55 -18.55
C LYS A 305 4.18 -21.30 -19.78
N GLU A 306 3.19 -22.15 -20.06
CA GLU A 306 2.25 -21.95 -21.17
C GLU A 306 1.51 -20.61 -21.07
N LEU A 307 0.99 -20.27 -19.89
CA LEU A 307 0.33 -18.98 -19.66
C LEU A 307 1.26 -17.77 -19.89
N ALA A 308 2.56 -17.96 -19.64
CA ALA A 308 3.57 -16.92 -19.74
C ALA A 308 4.28 -16.89 -21.10
N MET A 309 3.97 -17.78 -22.05
CA MET A 309 4.51 -17.70 -23.41
C MET A 309 3.77 -16.60 -24.18
#